data_AF-A0A8R2H6T1-F1
#
_entry.id   AF-A0A8R2H6T1-F1
#
_cell.length_a   1.000
_cell.length_b   1.000
_cell.length_c   1.000
_cell.angle_alpha   90.00
_cell.angle_beta   90.00
_cell.angle_gamma   90.00
#
_symmetry.space_group_name_H-M   'P 1'
#
loop_
_entity.id
_entity.type
_entity.pdbx_description
1 polymer ?
#
loop_
_entity_poly.entity_id
_entity_poly.type
_entity_poly.pdbx_seq_one_letter_code
_entity_poly.pdbx_strand_id
1 'polypeptide(L)'
;MYQHLNWYTRCHKSMASSINEEDLCIICYSNKNNVTLRPCKHQCCKLCINHHVLYSRVCFYCKGRIESVVDANNSSIVIHDFGTEPPPLL
;
A
#
# COMPACT_ATOMS: atom_id res chain seq x y z
N MET A 1 18.68 13.09 -35.34
CA MET A 1 18.57 13.09 -33.86
C MET A 1 17.11 12.93 -33.38
N TYR A 2 16.36 11.95 -33.91
CA TYR A 2 14.96 11.67 -33.52
C TYR A 2 14.60 10.16 -33.52
N GLN A 3 15.48 9.28 -33.99
CA GLN A 3 15.17 7.84 -34.11
C GLN A 3 15.17 7.10 -32.77
N HIS A 4 15.95 7.56 -31.79
CA HIS A 4 15.98 6.96 -30.45
C HIS A 4 14.67 7.20 -29.66
N LEU A 5 13.98 8.32 -29.92
CA LEU A 5 12.73 8.67 -29.24
C LEU A 5 11.58 7.75 -29.65
N ASN A 6 11.51 7.34 -30.91
CA ASN A 6 10.44 6.46 -31.42
C ASN A 6 10.50 5.05 -30.84
N TRP A 7 11.71 4.52 -30.56
CA TRP A 7 11.88 3.23 -29.87
C TRP A 7 11.42 3.33 -28.41
N TYR A 8 11.83 4.41 -27.72
CA TYR A 8 11.40 4.69 -26.35
C TYR A 8 9.88 4.81 -26.24
N THR A 9 9.23 5.61 -27.11
CA THR A 9 7.77 5.79 -27.12
C THR A 9 7.01 4.50 -27.41
N ARG A 10 7.53 3.63 -28.29
CA ARG A 10 6.88 2.35 -28.63
C ARG A 10 6.92 1.34 -27.49
N CYS A 11 8.02 1.25 -26.75
CA CYS A 11 8.12 0.42 -25.55
C CYS A 11 7.28 1.00 -24.39
N HIS A 12 7.29 2.32 -24.20
CA HIS A 12 6.52 2.98 -23.13
C HIS A 12 5.00 2.84 -23.33
N LYS A 13 4.53 2.93 -24.58
CA LYS A 13 3.10 2.76 -24.93
C LYS A 13 2.58 1.35 -24.66
N SER A 14 3.46 0.35 -24.68
CA SER A 14 3.13 -1.04 -24.32
C SER A 14 3.04 -1.27 -22.81
N MET A 15 3.77 -0.50 -22.00
CA MET A 15 3.78 -0.62 -20.52
C MET A 15 2.67 0.21 -19.85
N ALA A 16 2.33 1.36 -20.43
CA ALA A 16 1.36 2.30 -19.85
C ALA A 16 -0.11 1.84 -19.95
N SER A 17 -0.40 0.79 -20.74
CA SER A 17 -1.78 0.49 -21.14
C SER A 17 -2.57 -0.39 -20.16
N SER A 18 -2.02 -0.78 -19.00
CA SER A 18 -2.69 -1.74 -18.10
C SER A 18 -2.58 -1.46 -16.60
N ILE A 19 -1.99 -0.33 -16.19
CA ILE A 19 -1.96 0.11 -14.80
C ILE A 19 -3.10 1.09 -14.55
N ASN A 20 -4.17 0.61 -13.92
CA ASN A 20 -5.23 1.46 -13.43
C ASN A 20 -4.69 2.30 -12.26
N GLU A 21 -4.50 3.60 -12.48
CA GLU A 21 -3.81 4.50 -11.53
C GLU A 21 -4.56 4.60 -10.18
N GLU A 22 -5.88 4.45 -10.21
CA GLU A 22 -6.76 4.41 -9.04
C GLU A 22 -6.51 3.20 -8.11
N ASP A 23 -5.92 2.12 -8.61
CA ASP A 23 -5.57 0.94 -7.81
C ASP A 23 -4.17 1.04 -7.18
N LEU A 24 -3.39 2.06 -7.52
CA LEU A 24 -2.03 2.20 -7.03
C LEU A 24 -2.00 2.77 -5.61
N CYS A 25 -1.03 2.31 -4.83
CA CYS A 25 -0.79 2.84 -3.51
C CYS A 25 -0.20 4.24 -3.59
N ILE A 26 -0.94 5.22 -3.11
CA ILE A 26 -0.52 6.64 -3.12
C ILE A 26 0.74 6.93 -2.31
N ILE A 27 1.21 5.97 -1.51
CA ILE A 27 2.45 6.09 -0.74
C ILE A 27 3.68 5.85 -1.62
N CYS A 28 3.58 4.95 -2.62
CA CYS A 28 4.71 4.57 -3.46
C CYS A 28 4.48 4.71 -4.97
N TYR A 29 3.23 4.92 -5.42
CA TYR A 29 2.82 5.02 -6.82
C TYR A 29 3.33 3.89 -7.74
N SER A 30 3.70 2.75 -7.16
CA SER A 30 4.40 1.67 -7.87
C SER A 30 3.73 0.31 -7.67
N ASN A 31 3.20 0.06 -6.48
CA ASN A 31 2.51 -1.18 -6.14
C ASN A 31 1.01 -0.93 -5.96
N LYS A 32 0.19 -1.94 -6.28
CA LYS A 32 -1.26 -1.90 -6.04
C LYS A 32 -1.61 -1.91 -4.56
N ASN A 33 -2.77 -1.34 -4.25
CA ASN A 33 -3.44 -1.50 -2.96
C ASN A 33 -3.87 -2.96 -2.80
N ASN A 34 -3.29 -3.65 -1.83
CA ASN A 34 -3.57 -5.07 -1.57
C ASN A 34 -3.72 -5.40 -0.09
N VAL A 35 -3.65 -4.39 0.78
CA VAL A 35 -3.90 -4.56 2.21
C VAL A 35 -4.88 -3.51 2.71
N THR A 36 -5.62 -3.87 3.76
CA THR A 36 -6.59 -3.02 4.45
C THR A 36 -6.19 -2.87 5.91
N LEU A 37 -6.11 -1.63 6.38
CA LEU A 37 -5.77 -1.27 7.76
C LEU A 37 -7.03 -1.23 8.62
N ARG A 38 -7.06 -1.96 9.74
CA ARG A 38 -8.18 -1.96 10.69
C ARG A 38 -7.85 -1.13 11.93
N PRO A 39 -8.82 -0.38 12.49
CA PRO A 39 -10.25 -0.38 12.15
C PRO A 39 -10.65 0.59 11.02
N CYS A 40 -9.75 1.47 10.58
CA CYS A 40 -10.09 2.61 9.70
C CYS A 40 -10.43 2.26 8.24
N LYS A 41 -10.22 1.02 7.78
CA LYS A 41 -10.47 0.51 6.42
C LYS A 41 -9.69 1.18 5.28
N HIS A 42 -8.68 1.99 5.59
CA HIS A 42 -7.80 2.55 4.56
C HIS A 42 -6.94 1.46 3.92
N GLN A 43 -6.62 1.61 2.64
CA GLN A 43 -5.84 0.64 1.89
C GLN A 43 -4.46 1.17 1.51
N CYS A 44 -3.50 0.26 1.37
CA CYS A 44 -2.16 0.57 0.87
C CYS A 44 -1.49 -0.69 0.31
N CYS A 45 -0.22 -0.58 -0.06
CA CYS A 45 0.58 -1.70 -0.52
C CYS A 45 1.22 -2.48 0.65
N LYS A 46 1.34 -3.80 0.52
CA LYS A 46 1.97 -4.69 1.51
C LYS A 46 3.40 -4.26 1.88
N LEU A 47 4.20 -3.86 0.89
CA LEU A 47 5.58 -3.37 1.11
C LEU A 47 5.59 -2.11 2.00
N CYS A 48 4.70 -1.18 1.69
CA CYS A 48 4.57 0.11 2.35
C CYS A 48 4.21 -0.07 3.82
N ILE A 49 3.18 -0.87 4.11
CA ILE A 49 2.75 -1.10 5.49
C ILE A 49 3.79 -1.88 6.28
N ASN A 50 4.44 -2.88 5.68
CA ASN A 50 5.44 -3.71 6.36
C ASN A 50 6.63 -2.87 6.83
N HIS A 51 7.06 -1.89 6.03
CA HIS A 51 8.10 -0.98 6.44
C HIS A 51 7.61 0.01 7.52
N HIS A 52 6.41 0.56 7.34
CA HIS A 52 5.87 1.58 8.24
C HIS A 52 5.65 1.07 9.67
N VAL A 53 5.11 -0.13 9.83
CA VAL A 53 4.82 -0.71 11.16
C VAL A 53 6.07 -1.03 11.98
N LEU A 54 7.27 -1.01 11.37
CA LEU A 54 8.54 -1.09 12.11
C LEU A 54 8.80 0.15 12.96
N TYR A 55 8.26 1.30 12.55
CA TYR A 55 8.48 2.59 13.23
C TYR A 55 7.21 3.16 13.86
N SER A 56 6.04 2.96 13.24
CA SER A 56 4.79 3.56 13.70
C SER A 56 3.58 2.67 13.42
N ARG A 57 2.74 2.46 14.44
CA ARG A 57 1.47 1.73 14.34
C ARG A 57 0.28 2.69 14.12
N VAL A 58 0.47 3.66 13.24
CA VAL A 58 -0.51 4.72 12.95
C VAL A 58 -0.86 4.71 11.46
N CYS A 59 -2.14 4.85 11.11
CA CYS A 59 -2.60 4.86 9.72
C CYS A 59 -1.99 6.02 8.93
N PHE A 60 -1.56 5.77 7.68
CA PHE A 60 -1.01 6.81 6.80
C PHE A 60 -1.97 7.99 6.58
N TYR A 61 -3.28 7.70 6.52
CA TYR A 61 -4.33 8.64 6.11
C TYR A 61 -4.94 9.36 7.31
N CYS A 62 -5.69 8.63 8.15
CA CYS A 62 -6.43 9.23 9.26
C CYS A 62 -5.62 9.41 10.54
N LYS A 63 -4.37 8.94 10.56
CA LYS A 63 -3.51 8.95 11.76
C LYS A 63 -4.10 8.23 12.99
N GLY A 64 -5.13 7.39 12.79
CA GLY A 64 -5.64 6.50 13.84
C GLY A 64 -4.71 5.32 14.09
N ARG A 65 -4.78 4.72 15.29
CA ARG A 65 -4.02 3.51 15.64
C ARG A 65 -4.40 2.35 14.73
N ILE A 66 -3.40 1.59 14.27
CA ILE A 66 -3.59 0.36 13.50
C ILE A 66 -3.63 -0.80 14.49
N GLU A 67 -4.72 -1.55 14.48
CA GLU A 67 -4.90 -2.74 15.32
C GLU A 67 -4.54 -4.02 14.56
N SER A 68 -4.90 -4.09 13.28
CA SER A 68 -4.54 -5.22 12.42
C SER A 68 -4.43 -4.79 10.96
N VAL A 69 -3.68 -5.59 10.19
CA VAL A 69 -3.50 -5.46 8.74
C VAL A 69 -3.96 -6.75 8.10
N VAL A 70 -4.94 -6.65 7.20
CA VAL A 70 -5.50 -7.81 6.49
C VAL A 70 -5.33 -7.67 4.99
N ASP A 71 -5.35 -8.78 4.25
CA ASP A 71 -5.38 -8.74 2.80
C ASP A 71 -6.69 -8.11 2.28
N ALA A 72 -6.59 -7.28 1.24
CA ALA A 72 -7.73 -6.57 0.69
C ALA A 72 -8.70 -7.49 -0.06
N ASN A 73 -8.19 -8.53 -0.73
CA ASN A 73 -9.00 -9.49 -1.48
C ASN A 73 -9.59 -10.57 -0.58
N ASN A 74 -8.84 -10.95 0.47
CA ASN A 74 -9.30 -11.93 1.44
C ASN A 74 -9.06 -11.45 2.88
N SER A 75 -10.08 -10.81 3.46
CA SER A 75 -10.05 -10.30 4.83
C SER A 75 -9.84 -11.37 5.91
N SER A 76 -9.90 -12.67 5.58
CA SER A 76 -9.53 -13.75 6.52
C SER A 76 -8.01 -13.95 6.65
N ILE A 77 -7.22 -13.44 5.69
CA ILE A 77 -5.77 -13.48 5.75
C ILE A 77 -5.27 -12.27 6.55
N VAL A 78 -4.85 -12.54 7.79
CA VAL A 78 -4.23 -11.55 8.66
C VAL A 78 -2.73 -11.51 8.37
N ILE A 79 -2.24 -10.33 8.00
CA ILE A 79 -0.82 -10.08 7.70
C ILE A 79 -0.09 -9.65 8.97
N HIS A 80 -0.70 -8.76 9.74
CA HIS A 80 -0.22 -8.34 11.05
C HIS A 80 -1.39 -8.27 12.03
N ASP A 81 -1.17 -8.77 13.23
CA ASP A 81 -2.07 -8.61 14.37
C ASP A 81 -1.30 -7.92 15.50
N PHE A 82 -1.68 -6.68 15.80
CA PHE A 82 -1.05 -5.89 16.85
C PHE A 82 -1.83 -5.91 18.17
N GLY A 83 -3.02 -6.52 18.17
CA GLY A 83 -3.93 -6.52 19.31
C GLY A 83 -4.42 -5.14 19.73
N THR A 84 -5.31 -5.13 20.72
CA THR A 84 -5.82 -3.92 21.37
C THR A 84 -5.00 -3.49 22.57
N GLU A 85 -3.88 -4.16 22.89
CA GLU A 85 -3.13 -3.89 24.11
C GLU A 85 -2.69 -2.41 24.16
N PRO A 86 -3.11 -1.67 25.20
CA PRO A 86 -2.57 -0.34 25.47
C PRO A 86 -1.05 -0.45 25.70
N PRO A 87 -0.27 0.57 25.34
CA PRO A 87 1.11 0.67 25.82
C PRO A 87 1.11 0.46 27.34
N PRO A 88 2.01 -0.36 27.92
CA PRO A 88 2.11 -0.48 29.35
C PRO A 88 2.27 0.92 29.94
N LEU A 89 1.34 1.28 30.84
CA LEU A 89 1.45 2.51 31.60
C LEU A 89 2.69 2.36 32.48
N LEU A 90 3.73 3.13 32.17
CA LEU A 90 4.86 3.35 33.07
C LEU A 90 4.41 4.20 34.27
#